data_AF-A0A970SWF2-F1
#
_entry.id   AF-A0A970SWF2-F1
#
_cell.length_a   1.000
_cell.length_b   1.000
_cell.length_c   1.000
_cell.angle_alpha   90.00
_cell.angle_beta   90.00
_cell.angle_gamma   90.00
#
_symmetry.space_group_name_H-M   'P 1'
#
loop_
_entity.id
_entity.type
_entity.pdbx_description
1 polymer ?
#
loop_
_entity_poly.entity_id
_entity_poly.type
_entity_poly.pdbx_seq_one_letter_code
_entity_poly.pdbx_strand_id
1 'polypeptide(L)'
;MQNFLEMTGICKTYVAYGTQVKALDNASISVKKGTVHGLLGENGAGKSTLMKILGGVERMDTGSVQFNGREVRLKSASQAAELGIGMLHQHFNLIEDFTVVENVVLGIDPTRFPGVINMKEVREALTLLEQECGFKLDLKAKVGSLSMGQRQKVEILRLLYSNSELLIFDEPTSVLIEQEVESLLRTISLLKTQGKTIIYISHKVEEILKITDEVTVLRSGKTVARGATETLNAEKMVQMMVGKHIPLEVEKEPQAAGDVLLEVKNLSIDNGLVRAVKNVSFELHAGEIVAVAGISGNGQQEMIEAILGFREPASGQIYIEEKEVTGLTPRQRRQRGLCYIPEDRIQVGSCATATLAENMIVDRYYKAPLAKRGWIDLKAMCVLT
;
A
#
# COMPACT_ATOMS: atom_id res chain seq x y z
N MET A 1 18.89 11.40 26.45
CA MET A 1 17.59 10.69 26.40
C MET A 1 17.87 9.24 26.03
N GLN A 2 17.36 8.29 26.81
CA GLN A 2 17.49 6.86 26.53
C GLN A 2 16.62 6.51 25.31
N ASN A 3 17.10 5.62 24.43
CA ASN A 3 16.31 5.16 23.29
C ASN A 3 15.15 4.29 23.77
N PHE A 4 13.98 4.46 23.17
CA PHE A 4 12.77 3.69 23.47
C PHE A 4 12.83 2.29 22.84
N LEU A 5 13.42 2.20 21.65
CA LEU A 5 13.72 0.96 20.95
C LEU A 5 15.16 1.01 20.47
N GLU A 6 15.89 -0.09 20.62
CA GLU A 6 17.17 -0.35 19.95
C GLU A 6 17.17 -1.75 19.36
N MET A 7 17.38 -1.87 18.06
CA MET A 7 17.69 -3.13 17.40
C MET A 7 19.14 -3.04 16.92
N THR A 8 19.99 -3.97 17.34
CA THR A 8 21.43 -3.92 17.09
C THR A 8 21.92 -5.18 16.38
N GLY A 9 22.54 -4.99 15.22
CA GLY A 9 23.22 -6.05 14.48
C GLY A 9 22.32 -7.20 14.06
N ILE A 10 21.09 -6.87 13.66
CA ILE A 10 20.08 -7.84 13.26
C ILE A 10 20.50 -8.50 11.95
N CYS A 11 20.57 -9.82 11.96
CA CYS A 11 20.75 -10.63 10.76
C CYS A 11 19.55 -11.54 10.53
N LYS A 12 19.22 -11.75 9.25
CA LYS A 12 18.16 -12.66 8.81
C LYS A 12 18.47 -13.20 7.43
N THR A 13 18.47 -14.52 7.32
CA THR A 13 18.65 -15.26 6.08
C THR A 13 17.41 -16.09 5.79
N TYR A 14 16.89 -15.98 4.57
CA TYR A 14 15.84 -16.84 4.07
C TYR A 14 16.44 -17.93 3.19
N VAL A 15 15.93 -19.14 3.35
CA VAL A 15 16.30 -20.28 2.50
C VAL A 15 15.06 -20.68 1.72
N ALA A 16 15.08 -20.49 0.40
CA ALA A 16 13.99 -20.85 -0.49
C ALA A 16 14.53 -21.49 -1.75
N TYR A 17 13.96 -22.63 -2.16
CA TYR A 17 14.30 -23.34 -3.39
C TYR A 17 15.83 -23.56 -3.60
N GLY A 18 16.55 -23.88 -2.52
CA GLY A 18 18.00 -24.10 -2.56
C GLY A 18 18.87 -22.83 -2.64
N THR A 19 18.25 -21.64 -2.67
CA THR A 19 18.96 -20.35 -2.64
C THR A 19 18.89 -19.74 -1.25
N GLN A 20 20.02 -19.21 -0.78
CA GLN A 20 20.09 -18.43 0.46
C GLN A 20 20.08 -16.95 0.14
N VAL A 21 19.10 -16.22 0.66
CA VAL A 21 18.98 -14.78 0.51
C VAL A 21 19.15 -14.13 1.88
N LYS A 22 20.23 -13.38 2.06
CA LYS A 22 20.49 -12.62 3.28
C LYS A 22 19.68 -11.31 3.22
N ALA A 23 18.50 -11.32 3.83
CA ALA A 23 17.60 -10.17 3.85
C ALA A 23 18.08 -9.06 4.80
N LEU A 24 18.74 -9.43 5.90
CA LEU A 24 19.38 -8.49 6.83
C LEU A 24 20.81 -8.93 7.12
N ASP A 25 21.73 -7.97 7.05
CA ASP A 25 23.16 -8.14 7.29
C ASP A 25 23.66 -7.02 8.19
N ASN A 26 23.63 -7.24 9.51
CA ASN A 26 24.03 -6.26 10.52
C ASN A 26 23.20 -4.97 10.45
N ALA A 27 21.88 -5.12 10.35
CA ALA A 27 20.95 -3.99 10.38
C ALA A 27 20.75 -3.50 11.81
N SER A 28 20.80 -2.19 12.00
CA SER A 28 20.59 -1.53 13.29
C SER A 28 19.69 -0.30 13.15
N ILE A 29 18.79 -0.12 14.11
CA ILE A 29 17.90 1.04 14.22
C ILE A 29 17.75 1.37 15.70
N SER A 30 17.65 2.65 16.04
CA SER A 30 17.18 3.03 17.37
C SER A 30 16.27 4.24 17.29
N VAL A 31 15.24 4.23 18.12
CA VAL A 31 14.13 5.18 18.08
C VAL A 31 14.02 5.84 19.45
N LYS A 32 13.89 7.17 19.46
CA LYS A 32 13.68 7.95 20.68
C LYS A 32 12.19 8.01 21.03
N LYS A 33 11.87 7.99 22.33
CA LYS A 33 10.48 8.09 22.79
C LYS A 33 9.84 9.41 22.32
N GLY A 34 8.60 9.35 21.84
CA GLY A 34 7.83 10.52 21.42
C GLY A 34 8.31 11.17 20.12
N THR A 35 9.11 10.45 19.31
CA THR A 35 9.59 10.93 18.00
C THR A 35 8.98 10.11 16.87
N VAL A 36 9.02 10.66 15.66
CA VAL A 36 8.75 9.95 14.42
C VAL A 36 10.09 9.61 13.78
N HIS A 37 10.40 8.32 13.71
CA HIS A 37 11.63 7.81 13.14
C HIS A 37 11.39 7.22 11.76
N GLY A 38 12.03 7.78 10.74
CA GLY A 38 12.00 7.29 9.37
C GLY A 38 12.84 6.03 9.18
N LEU A 39 12.30 5.03 8.51
CA LEU A 39 13.08 3.94 7.94
C LEU A 39 13.00 4.02 6.40
N LEU A 40 14.06 4.58 5.80
CA LEU A 40 14.16 4.83 4.36
C LEU A 40 14.96 3.72 3.68
N GLY A 41 14.56 3.32 2.48
CA GLY A 41 15.30 2.35 1.68
C GLY A 41 14.51 1.90 0.45
N GLU A 42 15.19 1.38 -0.57
CA GLU A 42 14.51 0.83 -1.76
C GLU A 42 13.68 -0.42 -1.43
N ASN A 43 12.86 -0.84 -2.39
CA ASN A 43 12.19 -2.13 -2.33
C ASN A 43 13.24 -3.25 -2.27
N GLY A 44 13.05 -4.19 -1.34
CA GLY A 44 14.04 -5.25 -1.08
C GLY A 44 15.22 -4.83 -0.21
N ALA A 45 15.27 -3.60 0.33
CA ALA A 45 16.35 -3.18 1.23
C ALA A 45 16.34 -3.90 2.59
N GLY A 46 15.29 -4.62 2.95
CA GLY A 46 15.14 -5.34 4.23
C GLY A 46 14.23 -4.65 5.26
N LYS A 47 13.60 -3.52 4.91
CA LYS A 47 12.76 -2.72 5.83
C LYS A 47 11.66 -3.56 6.46
N SER A 48 10.81 -4.18 5.64
CA SER A 48 9.71 -5.01 6.12
C SER A 48 10.18 -6.27 6.85
N THR A 49 11.36 -6.82 6.52
CA THR A 49 11.94 -7.94 7.28
C THR A 49 12.31 -7.51 8.70
N LEU A 50 12.98 -6.35 8.84
CA LEU A 50 13.34 -5.80 10.15
C LEU A 50 12.09 -5.54 11.01
N MET A 51 11.04 -5.03 10.38
CA MET A 51 9.79 -4.70 11.05
C MET A 51 8.94 -5.93 11.38
N LYS A 52 8.94 -6.97 10.54
CA LYS A 52 8.34 -8.27 10.88
C LYS A 52 9.02 -8.94 12.08
N ILE A 53 10.33 -8.74 12.25
CA ILE A 53 11.05 -9.18 13.45
C ILE A 53 10.59 -8.39 14.68
N LEU A 54 10.49 -7.07 14.56
CA LEU A 54 9.98 -6.20 15.62
C LEU A 54 8.49 -6.41 15.94
N GLY A 55 7.70 -6.88 14.98
CA GLY A 55 6.31 -7.27 15.16
C GLY A 55 6.14 -8.72 15.60
N GLY A 56 7.22 -9.47 15.85
CA GLY A 56 7.16 -10.87 16.28
C GLY A 56 6.58 -11.85 15.25
N VAL A 57 6.45 -11.43 13.99
CA VAL A 57 6.02 -12.27 12.85
C VAL A 57 7.18 -13.14 12.35
N GLU A 58 8.40 -12.60 12.44
CA GLU A 58 9.63 -13.26 12.01
C GLU A 58 10.63 -13.34 13.15
N ARG A 59 11.52 -14.34 13.08
CA ARG A 59 12.63 -14.48 14.04
C ARG A 59 13.92 -13.99 13.40
N MET A 60 14.71 -13.21 14.15
CA MET A 60 16.11 -12.90 13.78
C MET A 60 17.02 -14.11 13.98
N ASP A 61 18.09 -14.20 13.19
CA ASP A 61 19.13 -15.22 13.33
C ASP A 61 20.15 -14.81 14.41
N THR A 62 20.58 -13.54 14.37
CA THR A 62 21.51 -12.94 15.33
C THR A 62 21.14 -11.47 15.58
N GLY A 63 21.73 -10.88 16.61
CA GLY A 63 21.49 -9.50 17.04
C GLY A 63 20.70 -9.44 18.34
N SER A 64 20.35 -8.23 18.77
CA SER A 64 19.58 -7.99 19.99
C SER A 64 18.53 -6.90 19.79
N VAL A 65 17.44 -7.01 20.54
CA VAL A 65 16.36 -6.01 20.56
C VAL A 65 16.16 -5.58 22.00
N GLN A 66 16.26 -4.28 22.25
CA GLN A 66 15.92 -3.66 23.52
C GLN A 66 14.69 -2.78 23.34
N PHE A 67 13.70 -2.93 24.21
CA PHE A 67 12.50 -2.13 24.24
C PHE A 67 12.29 -1.58 25.66
N ASN A 68 12.15 -0.26 25.77
CA ASN A 68 12.04 0.46 27.03
C ASN A 68 13.15 0.10 28.04
N GLY A 69 14.39 -0.01 27.54
CA GLY A 69 15.58 -0.35 28.34
C GLY A 69 15.71 -1.81 28.78
N ARG A 70 14.85 -2.71 28.29
CA ARG A 70 14.93 -4.15 28.57
C ARG A 70 15.20 -4.92 27.29
N GLU A 71 16.10 -5.89 27.35
CA GLU A 71 16.26 -6.83 26.25
C GLU A 71 15.01 -7.71 26.12
N VAL A 72 14.47 -7.78 24.90
CA VAL A 72 13.24 -8.52 24.59
C VAL A 72 13.50 -9.50 23.45
N ARG A 73 12.82 -10.64 23.50
CA ARG A 73 12.81 -11.63 22.42
C ARG A 73 11.38 -11.90 22.01
N LEU A 74 10.95 -11.20 20.98
CA LEU A 74 9.60 -11.28 20.42
C LEU A 74 9.45 -12.58 19.64
N LYS A 75 8.55 -13.46 20.09
CA LYS A 75 8.31 -14.78 19.45
C LYS A 75 6.99 -14.85 18.69
N SER A 76 6.11 -13.88 18.89
CA SER A 76 4.78 -13.79 18.26
C SER A 76 4.29 -12.35 18.21
N ALA A 77 3.34 -12.08 17.32
CA ALA A 77 2.65 -10.78 17.23
C ALA A 77 1.90 -10.42 18.53
N SER A 78 1.32 -11.40 19.22
CA SER A 78 0.65 -11.18 20.51
C SER A 78 1.64 -10.65 21.57
N GLN A 79 2.87 -11.17 21.62
CA GLN A 79 3.89 -10.67 22.55
C GLN A 79 4.33 -9.23 22.19
N ALA A 80 4.39 -8.90 20.91
CA ALA A 80 4.67 -7.52 20.48
C ALA A 80 3.54 -6.58 20.92
N ALA A 81 2.28 -6.98 20.74
CA ALA A 81 1.11 -6.22 21.16
C ALA A 81 1.04 -6.03 22.69
N GLU A 82 1.34 -7.07 23.48
CA GLU A 82 1.43 -6.99 24.95
C GLU A 82 2.49 -5.99 25.43
N LEU A 83 3.56 -5.81 24.65
CA LEU A 83 4.59 -4.80 24.90
C LEU A 83 4.21 -3.40 24.37
N GLY A 84 3.02 -3.24 23.81
CA GLY A 84 2.55 -1.98 23.23
C GLY A 84 3.18 -1.66 21.87
N ILE A 85 3.62 -2.67 21.12
CA ILE A 85 4.11 -2.53 19.75
C ILE A 85 2.99 -2.91 18.80
N GLY A 86 2.51 -1.95 18.02
CA GLY A 86 1.50 -2.18 16.99
C GLY A 86 1.99 -1.79 15.61
N MET A 87 1.55 -2.54 14.60
CA MET A 87 2.04 -2.41 13.23
C MET A 87 0.88 -2.33 12.23
N LEU A 88 0.96 -1.35 11.34
CA LEU A 88 0.22 -1.28 10.09
C LEU A 88 1.04 -1.94 8.99
N HIS A 89 0.44 -2.92 8.33
CA HIS A 89 1.08 -3.65 7.25
C HIS A 89 0.82 -2.98 5.90
N GLN A 90 1.73 -3.21 4.95
CA GLN A 90 1.62 -2.71 3.57
C GLN A 90 0.35 -3.19 2.83
N HIS A 91 -0.19 -4.35 3.21
CA HIS A 91 -1.47 -4.87 2.71
C HIS A 91 -2.50 -4.85 3.84
N PHE A 92 -3.73 -4.41 3.52
CA PHE A 92 -4.83 -4.38 4.47
C PHE A 92 -5.17 -5.79 4.96
N ASN A 93 -5.25 -5.94 6.28
CA ASN A 93 -5.67 -7.19 6.93
C ASN A 93 -7.08 -7.02 7.49
N LEU A 94 -7.98 -6.52 6.63
CA LEU A 94 -9.38 -6.28 6.95
C LEU A 94 -10.27 -7.34 6.29
N ILE A 95 -11.31 -7.75 7.02
CA ILE A 95 -12.36 -8.64 6.52
C ILE A 95 -13.44 -7.79 5.85
N GLU A 96 -13.58 -7.93 4.54
CA GLU A 96 -14.44 -7.06 3.72
C GLU A 96 -15.93 -7.14 4.09
N ASP A 97 -16.38 -8.33 4.49
CA ASP A 97 -17.77 -8.57 4.88
C ASP A 97 -18.14 -8.01 6.25
N PHE A 98 -17.14 -7.66 7.05
CA PHE A 98 -17.32 -7.14 8.40
C PHE A 98 -17.46 -5.62 8.37
N THR A 99 -18.18 -5.08 9.34
CA THR A 99 -18.27 -3.65 9.57
C THR A 99 -16.93 -3.08 10.04
N VAL A 100 -16.78 -1.76 9.96
CA VAL A 100 -15.62 -1.05 10.53
C VAL A 100 -15.41 -1.41 11.99
N VAL A 101 -16.47 -1.40 12.81
CA VAL A 101 -16.36 -1.71 14.25
C VAL A 101 -15.91 -3.14 14.49
N GLU A 102 -16.44 -4.11 13.75
CA GLU A 102 -16.07 -5.52 13.88
C GLU A 102 -14.60 -5.74 13.50
N ASN A 103 -14.13 -5.10 12.43
CA ASN A 103 -12.71 -5.13 12.02
C ASN A 103 -11.76 -4.55 13.08
N VAL A 104 -12.17 -3.48 13.76
CA VAL A 104 -11.33 -2.83 14.77
C VAL A 104 -11.20 -3.66 16.05
N VAL A 105 -12.29 -4.29 16.49
CA VAL A 105 -12.29 -5.09 17.74
C VAL A 105 -11.69 -6.49 17.55
N LEU A 106 -11.62 -6.98 16.31
CA LEU A 106 -11.08 -8.30 15.99
C LEU A 106 -9.66 -8.52 16.56
N GLY A 107 -9.57 -9.42 17.54
CA GLY A 107 -8.33 -9.79 18.23
C GLY A 107 -8.05 -9.02 19.52
N ILE A 108 -8.87 -8.04 19.87
CA ILE A 108 -8.81 -7.24 21.10
C ILE A 108 -10.17 -7.41 21.77
N ASP A 109 -10.49 -8.64 22.18
CA ASP A 109 -11.79 -9.01 22.74
C ASP A 109 -11.97 -8.36 24.13
N PRO A 110 -12.73 -7.25 24.27
CA PRO A 110 -13.02 -6.63 25.55
C PRO A 110 -14.23 -7.38 26.12
N THR A 111 -14.09 -8.69 26.28
CA THR A 111 -15.18 -9.52 26.79
C THR A 111 -15.25 -9.34 28.29
N ARG A 112 -16.38 -8.83 28.79
CA ARG A 112 -16.76 -9.07 30.18
C ARG A 112 -17.30 -10.48 30.29
N PHE A 113 -17.06 -11.15 31.43
CA PHE A 113 -17.69 -12.43 31.73
C PHE A 113 -19.22 -12.29 31.54
N PRO A 114 -19.89 -13.06 30.66
CA PRO A 114 -19.53 -14.38 30.12
C PRO A 114 -19.14 -14.41 28.62
N GLY A 115 -18.29 -13.48 28.14
CA GLY A 115 -17.78 -13.53 26.76
C GLY A 115 -18.51 -12.61 25.76
N VAL A 116 -19.30 -11.64 26.23
CA VAL A 116 -20.05 -10.73 25.36
C VAL A 116 -19.28 -9.42 25.17
N ILE A 117 -19.05 -9.04 23.91
CA ILE A 117 -18.44 -7.75 23.55
C ILE A 117 -19.48 -6.65 23.72
N ASN A 118 -19.15 -5.63 24.51
CA ASN A 118 -20.00 -4.45 24.66
C ASN A 118 -19.81 -3.51 23.46
N MET A 119 -20.56 -3.75 22.39
CA MET A 119 -20.51 -2.95 21.16
C MET A 119 -20.91 -1.47 21.35
N LYS A 120 -21.51 -1.09 22.48
CA LYS A 120 -21.78 0.32 22.80
C LYS A 120 -20.51 1.01 23.30
N GLU A 121 -19.84 0.41 24.29
CA GLU A 121 -18.57 0.91 24.83
C GLU A 121 -17.48 0.97 23.74
N VAL A 122 -17.43 -0.04 22.87
CA VAL A 122 -16.53 -0.03 21.70
C VAL A 122 -16.79 1.20 20.83
N ARG A 123 -18.04 1.45 20.42
CA ARG A 123 -18.36 2.56 19.52
C ARG A 123 -18.04 3.91 20.16
N GLU A 124 -18.28 4.06 21.45
CA GLU A 124 -17.91 5.26 22.20
C GLU A 124 -16.38 5.46 22.18
N ALA A 125 -15.60 4.40 22.44
CA ALA A 125 -14.14 4.45 22.34
C ALA A 125 -13.65 4.78 20.92
N LEU A 126 -14.24 4.18 19.88
CA LEU A 126 -13.87 4.49 18.50
C LEU A 126 -14.22 5.92 18.10
N THR A 127 -15.32 6.46 18.61
CA THR A 127 -15.70 7.86 18.35
C THR A 127 -14.68 8.83 18.98
N LEU A 128 -14.12 8.49 20.15
CA LEU A 128 -13.04 9.26 20.76
C LEU A 128 -11.75 9.16 19.94
N LEU A 129 -11.38 7.96 19.48
CA LEU A 129 -10.21 7.77 18.62
C LEU A 129 -10.33 8.51 17.28
N GLU A 130 -11.52 8.55 16.67
CA GLU A 130 -11.79 9.35 15.47
C GLU A 130 -11.48 10.84 15.70
N GLN A 131 -11.91 11.38 16.85
CA GLN A 131 -11.60 12.76 17.25
C GLN A 131 -10.10 12.96 17.48
N GLU A 132 -9.45 12.02 18.17
CA GLU A 132 -7.99 12.05 18.39
C GLU A 132 -7.18 11.96 17.11
N CYS A 133 -7.71 11.36 16.04
CA CYS A 133 -7.04 11.24 14.76
C CYS A 133 -7.36 12.36 13.76
N GLY A 134 -8.43 13.12 14.01
CA GLY A 134 -8.90 14.18 13.12
C GLY A 134 -9.61 13.68 11.85
N PHE A 135 -10.21 12.48 11.87
CA PHE A 135 -11.01 11.96 10.76
C PHE A 135 -12.29 11.28 11.25
N LYS A 136 -13.24 11.01 10.33
CA LYS A 136 -14.48 10.30 10.62
C LYS A 136 -14.70 9.16 9.64
N LEU A 137 -15.25 8.05 10.12
CA LEU A 137 -15.70 6.90 9.34
C LEU A 137 -17.15 6.54 9.68
N ASP A 138 -17.80 5.84 8.77
CA ASP A 138 -19.05 5.16 9.11
C ASP A 138 -18.71 3.82 9.79
N LEU A 139 -18.79 3.83 11.11
CA LEU A 139 -18.55 2.66 11.96
C LEU A 139 -19.45 1.45 11.63
N LYS A 140 -20.57 1.64 10.93
CA LYS A 140 -21.51 0.58 10.53
C LYS A 140 -21.33 0.11 9.08
N ALA A 141 -20.54 0.82 8.28
CA ALA A 141 -20.29 0.42 6.90
C ALA A 141 -19.47 -0.87 6.85
N LYS A 142 -19.75 -1.73 5.87
CA LYS A 142 -18.90 -2.88 5.55
C LYS A 142 -17.57 -2.38 4.97
N VAL A 143 -16.47 -3.00 5.35
CA VAL A 143 -15.15 -2.60 4.84
C VAL A 143 -15.04 -2.75 3.33
N GLY A 144 -15.68 -3.76 2.74
CA GLY A 144 -15.68 -3.97 1.29
C GLY A 144 -16.20 -2.77 0.49
N SER A 145 -17.11 -1.96 1.06
CA SER A 145 -17.63 -0.75 0.41
C SER A 145 -16.80 0.52 0.61
N LEU A 146 -15.70 0.45 1.35
CA LEU A 146 -14.86 1.61 1.66
C LEU A 146 -13.79 1.83 0.59
N SER A 147 -13.45 3.10 0.34
CA SER A 147 -12.29 3.48 -0.48
C SER A 147 -10.97 3.07 0.19
N MET A 148 -9.87 3.03 -0.55
CA MET A 148 -8.55 2.67 0.00
C MET A 148 -8.12 3.59 1.16
N GLY A 149 -8.30 4.91 1.03
CA GLY A 149 -8.05 5.84 2.13
C GLY A 149 -8.96 5.65 3.35
N GLN A 150 -10.19 5.19 3.16
CA GLN A 150 -11.08 4.82 4.28
C GLN A 150 -10.61 3.52 4.94
N ARG A 151 -10.21 2.50 4.17
CA ARG A 151 -9.63 1.25 4.69
C ARG A 151 -8.37 1.53 5.53
N GLN A 152 -7.51 2.45 5.09
CA GLN A 152 -6.35 2.90 5.86
C GLN A 152 -6.74 3.49 7.22
N LYS A 153 -7.78 4.32 7.27
CA LYS A 153 -8.29 4.90 8.53
C LYS A 153 -8.83 3.82 9.47
N VAL A 154 -9.47 2.77 8.95
CA VAL A 154 -9.93 1.62 9.76
C VAL A 154 -8.74 0.94 10.44
N GLU A 155 -7.66 0.69 9.70
CA GLU A 155 -6.47 0.08 10.26
C GLU A 155 -5.80 0.98 11.32
N ILE A 156 -5.76 2.30 11.12
CA ILE A 156 -5.27 3.25 12.13
C ILE A 156 -6.11 3.16 13.41
N LEU A 157 -7.45 3.13 13.30
CA LEU A 157 -8.32 2.95 14.47
C LEU A 157 -8.04 1.62 15.19
N ARG A 158 -7.88 0.53 14.43
CA ARG A 158 -7.52 -0.79 14.97
C ARG A 158 -6.22 -0.75 15.76
N LEU A 159 -5.19 -0.13 15.19
CA LEU A 159 -3.90 0.04 15.81
C LEU A 159 -4.02 0.83 17.13
N LEU A 160 -4.76 1.94 17.15
CA LEU A 160 -4.88 2.78 18.34
C LEU A 160 -5.77 2.15 19.41
N TYR A 161 -6.80 1.40 19.01
CA TYR A 161 -7.66 0.66 19.93
C TYR A 161 -6.89 -0.38 20.76
N SER A 162 -5.78 -0.91 20.23
CA SER A 162 -4.88 -1.83 20.95
C SER A 162 -4.01 -1.17 22.03
N ASN A 163 -4.13 0.15 22.25
CA ASN A 163 -3.33 0.94 23.18
C ASN A 163 -1.81 0.82 22.95
N SER A 164 -1.39 0.72 21.69
CA SER A 164 0.04 0.67 21.34
C SER A 164 0.76 1.98 21.67
N GLU A 165 1.98 1.88 22.21
CA GLU A 165 2.89 2.99 22.50
C GLU A 165 3.88 3.23 21.35
N LEU A 166 4.36 2.15 20.71
CA LEU A 166 5.15 2.16 19.49
C LEU A 166 4.26 1.81 18.31
N LEU A 167 4.12 2.74 17.38
CA LEU A 167 3.31 2.58 16.17
C LEU A 167 4.24 2.43 14.97
N ILE A 168 4.06 1.36 14.19
CA ILE A 168 4.84 1.10 12.97
C ILE A 168 3.93 1.29 11.77
N PHE A 169 4.30 2.18 10.85
CA PHE A 169 3.59 2.42 9.59
C PHE A 169 4.43 1.90 8.43
N ASP A 170 4.09 0.73 7.87
CA ASP A 170 4.84 0.10 6.77
C ASP A 170 4.30 0.49 5.39
N GLU A 171 4.98 1.44 4.72
CA GLU A 171 4.61 1.98 3.40
C GLU A 171 3.11 2.37 3.28
N PRO A 172 2.60 3.19 4.22
CA PRO A 172 1.16 3.41 4.40
C PRO A 172 0.51 4.27 3.29
N THR A 173 1.29 4.78 2.35
CA THR A 173 0.86 5.67 1.26
C THR A 173 0.92 5.02 -0.12
N SER A 174 1.24 3.72 -0.18
CA SER A 174 1.45 2.99 -1.44
C SER A 174 0.21 2.94 -2.34
N VAL A 175 -0.98 3.06 -1.75
CA VAL A 175 -2.30 3.01 -2.41
C VAL A 175 -3.13 4.28 -2.20
N LEU A 176 -2.50 5.37 -1.74
CA LEU A 176 -3.19 6.62 -1.41
C LEU A 176 -2.91 7.70 -2.45
N ILE A 177 -3.91 8.55 -2.69
CA ILE A 177 -3.73 9.79 -3.47
C ILE A 177 -3.09 10.89 -2.61
N GLU A 178 -2.50 11.92 -3.23
CA GLU A 178 -1.71 12.96 -2.53
C GLU A 178 -2.48 13.63 -1.37
N GLN A 179 -3.77 13.94 -1.57
CA GLN A 179 -4.60 14.54 -0.52
C GLN A 179 -4.80 13.61 0.68
N GLU A 180 -4.88 12.30 0.44
CA GLU A 180 -4.99 11.28 1.50
C GLU A 180 -3.64 11.09 2.21
N VAL A 181 -2.52 11.18 1.48
CA VAL A 181 -1.17 11.21 2.06
C VAL A 181 -1.04 12.39 3.02
N GLU A 182 -1.42 13.61 2.62
CA GLU A 182 -1.39 14.77 3.51
C GLU A 182 -2.24 14.55 4.77
N SER A 183 -3.45 13.99 4.60
CA SER A 183 -4.33 13.67 5.74
C SER A 183 -3.65 12.69 6.70
N LEU A 184 -3.00 11.65 6.20
CA LEU A 184 -2.28 10.68 7.00
C LEU A 184 -1.11 11.33 7.77
N LEU A 185 -0.31 12.17 7.10
CA LEU A 185 0.81 12.87 7.74
C LEU A 185 0.35 13.80 8.86
N ARG A 186 -0.82 14.46 8.70
CA ARG A 186 -1.44 15.25 9.77
C ARG A 186 -1.85 14.38 10.95
N THR A 187 -2.48 13.22 10.71
CA THR A 187 -2.82 12.27 11.78
C THR A 187 -1.55 11.78 12.51
N ILE A 188 -0.48 11.44 11.80
CA ILE A 188 0.80 11.03 12.41
C ILE A 188 1.39 12.15 13.28
N SER A 189 1.33 13.40 12.80
CA SER A 189 1.77 14.57 13.57
C SER A 189 0.97 14.72 14.86
N LEU A 190 -0.35 14.54 14.80
CA LEU A 190 -1.22 14.61 15.97
C LEU A 190 -0.90 13.50 16.99
N LEU A 191 -0.74 12.25 16.53
CA LEU A 191 -0.35 11.13 17.39
C LEU A 191 1.01 11.36 18.07
N LYS A 192 1.98 11.95 17.36
CA LYS A 192 3.25 12.38 17.96
C LYS A 192 3.03 13.41 19.07
N THR A 193 2.20 14.42 18.85
CA THR A 193 1.92 15.44 19.90
C THR A 193 1.24 14.87 21.14
N GLN A 194 0.53 13.75 20.98
CA GLN A 194 -0.07 12.97 22.08
C GLN A 194 0.94 12.03 22.77
N GLY A 195 2.21 12.08 22.39
CA GLY A 195 3.30 11.32 23.03
C GLY A 195 3.52 9.91 22.48
N LYS A 196 2.86 9.52 21.38
CA LYS A 196 3.13 8.24 20.71
C LYS A 196 4.51 8.25 20.07
N THR A 197 5.16 7.08 20.04
CA THR A 197 6.42 6.89 19.32
C THR A 197 6.12 6.19 18.01
N ILE A 198 6.68 6.67 16.90
CA ILE A 198 6.27 6.22 15.56
C ILE A 198 7.50 5.81 14.76
N ILE A 199 7.43 4.67 14.07
CA ILE A 199 8.35 4.29 13.00
C ILE A 199 7.58 4.44 11.68
N TYR A 200 8.07 5.32 10.80
CA TYR A 200 7.47 5.55 9.49
C TYR A 200 8.37 4.99 8.40
N ILE A 201 7.90 3.97 7.69
CA ILE A 201 8.67 3.27 6.67
C ILE A 201 8.18 3.75 5.31
N SER A 202 9.10 4.25 4.49
CA SER A 202 8.78 4.68 3.13
C SER A 202 10.00 4.55 2.23
N HIS A 203 9.75 4.48 0.94
CA HIS A 203 10.77 4.67 -0.11
C HIS A 203 10.64 6.06 -0.76
N LYS A 204 9.65 6.88 -0.35
CA LYS A 204 9.43 8.23 -0.85
C LYS A 204 10.10 9.23 0.09
N VAL A 205 11.15 9.86 -0.40
CA VAL A 205 12.01 10.77 0.38
C VAL A 205 11.26 12.01 0.88
N GLU A 206 10.31 12.53 0.08
CA GLU A 206 9.52 13.70 0.45
C GLU A 206 8.65 13.45 1.70
N GLU A 207 8.09 12.25 1.85
CA GLU A 207 7.31 11.90 3.04
C GLU A 207 8.20 11.89 4.29
N ILE A 208 9.38 11.27 4.19
CA ILE A 208 10.36 11.22 5.28
C ILE A 208 10.75 12.63 5.73
N LEU A 209 11.09 13.51 4.78
CA LEU A 209 11.45 14.89 5.07
C LEU A 209 10.31 15.68 5.74
N LYS A 210 9.05 15.39 5.38
CA LYS A 210 7.88 16.10 5.92
C LYS A 210 7.53 15.70 7.36
N ILE A 211 7.77 14.45 7.76
CA ILE A 211 7.17 13.90 9.01
C ILE A 211 8.16 13.42 10.07
N THR A 212 9.42 13.16 9.72
CA THR A 212 10.36 12.45 10.61
C THR A 212 11.30 13.40 11.36
N ASP A 213 11.66 13.04 12.59
CA ASP A 213 12.68 13.72 13.40
C ASP A 213 14.08 13.17 13.09
N GLU A 214 14.19 11.85 13.03
CA GLU A 214 15.41 11.12 12.64
C GLU A 214 15.06 10.13 11.53
N VAL A 215 16.06 9.81 10.71
CA VAL A 215 15.95 8.78 9.68
C VAL A 215 17.08 7.76 9.83
N THR A 216 16.77 6.51 9.58
CA THR A 216 17.72 5.43 9.32
C THR A 216 17.56 4.98 7.89
N VAL A 217 18.67 4.93 7.14
CA VAL A 217 18.67 4.46 5.76
C VAL A 217 19.17 3.03 5.73
N LEU A 218 18.35 2.15 5.18
CA LEU A 218 18.64 0.74 4.98
C LEU A 218 18.89 0.50 3.49
N ARG A 219 19.97 -0.22 3.16
CA ARG A 219 20.30 -0.62 1.79
C ARG A 219 20.88 -2.02 1.80
N SER A 220 20.31 -2.91 0.98
CA SER A 220 20.76 -4.32 0.85
C SER A 220 20.92 -5.02 2.21
N GLY A 221 19.95 -4.82 3.11
CA GLY A 221 19.92 -5.43 4.43
C GLY A 221 20.83 -4.77 5.47
N LYS A 222 21.52 -3.67 5.15
CA LYS A 222 22.48 -2.98 6.03
C LYS A 222 22.01 -1.58 6.38
N THR A 223 22.29 -1.14 7.60
CA THR A 223 22.16 0.27 7.97
C THR A 223 23.33 1.04 7.37
N VAL A 224 23.06 1.93 6.42
CA VAL A 224 24.10 2.71 5.72
C VAL A 224 24.23 4.13 6.24
N ALA A 225 23.18 4.68 6.84
CA ALA A 225 23.20 6.01 7.43
C ALA A 225 22.15 6.15 8.53
N ARG A 226 22.41 7.08 9.44
CA ARG A 226 21.46 7.56 10.44
C ARG A 226 21.75 9.01 10.76
N GLY A 227 20.71 9.82 10.94
CA GLY A 227 20.87 11.21 11.36
C GLY A 227 19.53 11.89 11.60
N ALA A 228 19.60 13.13 12.11
CA ALA A 228 18.44 14.00 12.20
C ALA A 228 17.97 14.39 10.80
N THR A 229 16.68 14.28 10.54
CA THR A 229 16.07 14.51 9.23
C THR A 229 16.33 15.92 8.74
N GLU A 230 16.31 16.91 9.64
CA GLU A 230 16.60 18.33 9.35
C GLU A 230 18.01 18.57 8.80
N THR A 231 18.97 17.67 9.03
CA THR A 231 20.36 17.80 8.56
C THR A 231 20.58 17.22 7.16
N LEU A 232 19.56 16.59 6.59
CA LEU A 232 19.60 15.89 5.31
C LEU A 232 18.69 16.59 4.29
N ASN A 233 19.03 16.46 3.00
CA ASN A 233 18.20 16.92 1.89
C ASN A 233 17.78 15.72 1.02
N ALA A 234 16.85 15.98 0.09
CA ALA A 234 16.29 14.92 -0.75
C ALA A 234 17.38 14.19 -1.56
N GLU A 235 18.29 14.92 -2.18
CA GLU A 235 19.39 14.37 -2.99
C GLU A 235 20.29 13.42 -2.18
N LYS A 236 20.72 13.83 -0.98
CA LYS A 236 21.56 13.00 -0.11
C LYS A 236 20.82 11.73 0.33
N MET A 237 19.54 11.83 0.66
CA MET A 237 18.73 10.68 1.05
C MET A 237 18.58 9.69 -0.12
N VAL A 238 18.28 10.19 -1.32
CA VAL A 238 18.23 9.36 -2.55
C VAL A 238 19.57 8.69 -2.80
N GLN A 239 20.68 9.45 -2.71
CA GLN A 239 22.01 8.91 -2.91
C GLN A 239 22.37 7.81 -1.89
N MET A 240 22.01 7.98 -0.61
CA MET A 240 22.22 6.95 0.41
C MET A 240 21.38 5.70 0.11
N MET A 241 20.12 5.90 -0.29
CA MET A 241 19.16 4.84 -0.59
C MET A 241 19.59 3.99 -1.80
N VAL A 242 19.97 4.62 -2.91
CA VAL A 242 20.32 3.93 -4.17
C VAL A 242 21.81 3.59 -4.25
N GLY A 243 22.67 4.39 -3.62
CA GLY A 243 24.13 4.25 -3.68
C GLY A 243 24.79 4.86 -4.91
N LYS A 244 24.05 5.61 -5.73
CA LYS A 244 24.56 6.36 -6.90
C LYS A 244 23.88 7.71 -7.02
N HIS A 245 24.51 8.65 -7.72
CA HIS A 245 23.92 9.94 -8.04
C HIS A 245 22.82 9.75 -9.10
N ILE A 246 21.62 10.27 -8.84
CA ILE A 246 20.50 10.28 -9.79
C ILE A 246 20.09 11.73 -10.02
N PRO A 247 20.16 12.26 -11.25
CA PRO A 247 19.60 13.56 -11.55
C PRO A 247 18.06 13.50 -11.37
N LEU A 248 17.51 14.44 -10.60
CA LEU A 248 16.07 14.50 -10.29
C LEU A 248 15.25 15.11 -11.43
N GLU A 249 15.87 15.90 -12.30
CA GLU A 249 15.23 16.52 -13.46
C GLU A 249 15.68 15.85 -14.75
N VAL A 250 14.70 15.47 -15.57
CA VAL A 250 14.91 14.91 -16.92
C VAL A 250 14.34 15.93 -17.90
N GLU A 251 15.21 16.57 -18.67
CA GLU A 251 14.78 17.39 -19.80
C GLU A 251 14.16 16.47 -20.87
N LYS A 252 12.93 16.76 -21.27
CA LYS A 252 12.21 16.04 -22.33
C LYS A 252 11.99 16.95 -23.52
N GLU A 253 12.21 16.42 -24.72
CA GLU A 253 11.89 17.15 -25.95
C GLU A 253 10.37 17.26 -26.14
N PRO A 254 9.86 18.38 -26.71
CA PRO A 254 8.45 18.52 -27.03
C PRO A 254 7.99 17.48 -28.07
N GLN A 255 6.99 16.68 -27.73
CA GLN A 255 6.40 15.66 -28.61
C GLN A 255 5.07 16.19 -29.18
N ALA A 256 4.89 16.16 -30.50
CA ALA A 256 3.60 16.45 -31.13
C ALA A 256 2.61 15.30 -30.93
N ALA A 257 1.33 15.62 -30.74
CA ALA A 257 0.26 14.64 -30.64
C ALA A 257 0.08 13.89 -31.98
N GLY A 258 0.04 12.56 -31.92
CA GLY A 258 -0.27 11.72 -33.09
C GLY A 258 -1.78 11.50 -33.29
N ASP A 259 -2.13 10.41 -33.98
CA ASP A 259 -3.53 10.05 -34.25
C ASP A 259 -4.31 9.72 -32.97
N VAL A 260 -5.63 9.90 -32.99
CA VAL A 260 -6.50 9.55 -31.85
C VAL A 260 -6.59 8.04 -31.70
N LEU A 261 -6.11 7.50 -30.57
CA LEU A 261 -6.13 6.07 -30.28
C LEU A 261 -7.34 5.64 -29.45
N LEU A 262 -7.79 6.51 -28.55
CA LEU A 262 -8.99 6.30 -27.72
C LEU A 262 -9.85 7.56 -27.76
N GLU A 263 -11.13 7.39 -28.04
CA GLU A 263 -12.11 8.47 -27.99
C GLU A 263 -13.30 8.03 -27.12
N VAL A 264 -13.67 8.89 -26.18
CA VAL A 264 -14.82 8.70 -25.30
C VAL A 264 -15.81 9.82 -25.62
N LYS A 265 -17.05 9.47 -25.93
CA LYS A 265 -18.12 10.41 -26.29
C LYS A 265 -19.32 10.28 -25.36
N ASN A 266 -19.67 11.37 -24.69
CA ASN A 266 -20.92 11.52 -23.93
C ASN A 266 -21.15 10.40 -22.89
N LEU A 267 -20.06 9.88 -22.33
CA LEU A 267 -20.08 8.72 -21.45
C LEU A 267 -20.77 9.05 -20.14
N SER A 268 -21.78 8.25 -19.79
CA SER A 268 -22.51 8.39 -18.56
C SER A 268 -22.73 7.03 -17.90
N ILE A 269 -22.47 6.94 -16.61
CA ILE A 269 -22.43 5.67 -15.88
C ILE A 269 -23.17 5.80 -14.56
N ASP A 270 -24.03 4.84 -14.28
CA ASP A 270 -24.74 4.70 -13.01
C ASP A 270 -23.98 3.71 -12.10
N ASN A 271 -23.94 4.01 -10.80
CA ASN A 271 -23.36 3.11 -9.78
C ASN A 271 -24.44 2.46 -8.89
N GLY A 272 -25.69 2.46 -9.35
CA GLY A 272 -26.85 1.91 -8.64
C GLY A 272 -27.53 2.86 -7.67
N LEU A 273 -26.81 3.86 -7.15
CA LEU A 273 -27.36 4.89 -6.26
C LEU A 273 -27.47 6.24 -6.96
N VAL A 274 -26.46 6.60 -7.76
CA VAL A 274 -26.38 7.87 -8.47
C VAL A 274 -25.77 7.69 -9.85
N ARG A 275 -25.99 8.70 -10.70
CA ARG A 275 -25.25 8.86 -11.96
C ARG A 275 -23.83 9.36 -11.63
N ALA A 276 -22.89 8.42 -11.48
CA ALA A 276 -21.51 8.64 -11.07
C ALA A 276 -20.71 9.43 -12.12
N VAL A 277 -20.92 9.11 -13.41
CA VAL A 277 -20.30 9.81 -14.54
C VAL A 277 -21.38 10.44 -15.39
N LYS A 278 -21.22 11.71 -15.78
CA LYS A 278 -22.24 12.49 -16.50
C LYS A 278 -21.65 13.13 -17.76
N ASN A 279 -21.99 12.56 -18.91
CA ASN A 279 -21.73 13.10 -20.23
C ASN A 279 -20.26 13.47 -20.51
N VAL A 280 -19.32 12.64 -20.04
CA VAL A 280 -17.88 12.89 -20.19
C VAL A 280 -17.42 12.56 -21.61
N SER A 281 -16.63 13.46 -22.20
CA SER A 281 -16.01 13.24 -23.51
C SER A 281 -14.54 13.67 -23.49
N PHE A 282 -13.66 12.87 -24.07
CA PHE A 282 -12.24 13.20 -24.26
C PHE A 282 -11.59 12.29 -25.31
N GLU A 283 -10.45 12.72 -25.82
CA GLU A 283 -9.61 11.98 -26.78
C GLU A 283 -8.23 11.73 -26.15
N LEU A 284 -7.58 10.65 -26.55
CA LEU A 284 -6.20 10.33 -26.21
C LEU A 284 -5.44 10.05 -27.51
N HIS A 285 -4.41 10.86 -27.75
CA HIS A 285 -3.59 10.78 -28.95
C HIS A 285 -2.40 9.84 -28.80
N ALA A 286 -1.89 9.33 -29.91
CA ALA A 286 -0.66 8.56 -29.94
C ALA A 286 0.52 9.40 -29.40
N GLY A 287 1.26 8.83 -28.44
CA GLY A 287 2.37 9.49 -27.77
C GLY A 287 1.98 10.44 -26.64
N GLU A 288 0.68 10.62 -26.38
CA GLU A 288 0.16 11.46 -25.31
C GLU A 288 0.01 10.67 -24.00
N ILE A 289 0.19 11.36 -22.87
CA ILE A 289 -0.19 10.87 -21.54
C ILE A 289 -1.30 11.78 -21.02
N VAL A 290 -2.54 11.29 -21.03
CA VAL A 290 -3.69 11.99 -20.44
C VAL A 290 -3.83 11.59 -18.97
N ALA A 291 -3.90 12.59 -18.09
CA ALA A 291 -4.16 12.40 -16.67
C ALA A 291 -5.62 12.78 -16.34
N VAL A 292 -6.38 11.82 -15.80
CA VAL A 292 -7.71 12.08 -15.24
C VAL A 292 -7.56 12.26 -13.73
N ALA A 293 -7.82 13.46 -13.24
CA ALA A 293 -7.70 13.80 -11.81
C ALA A 293 -9.08 14.11 -11.18
N GLY A 294 -9.26 13.69 -9.93
CA GLY A 294 -10.44 13.99 -9.12
C GLY A 294 -10.32 13.39 -7.72
N ILE A 295 -11.26 13.72 -6.83
CA ILE A 295 -11.33 13.12 -5.49
C ILE A 295 -12.01 11.76 -5.56
N SER A 296 -11.70 10.85 -4.63
CA SER A 296 -12.36 9.54 -4.51
C SER A 296 -13.89 9.69 -4.52
N GLY A 297 -14.57 8.86 -5.34
CA GLY A 297 -16.03 8.88 -5.50
C GLY A 297 -16.55 9.77 -6.64
N ASN A 298 -15.68 10.43 -7.39
CA ASN A 298 -16.07 11.26 -8.55
C ASN A 298 -16.25 10.45 -9.85
N GLY A 299 -16.31 9.13 -9.79
CA GLY A 299 -16.58 8.29 -10.95
C GLY A 299 -15.35 7.89 -11.77
N GLN A 300 -14.11 8.11 -11.29
CA GLN A 300 -12.92 7.74 -12.07
C GLN A 300 -12.84 6.23 -12.28
N GLN A 301 -13.09 5.46 -11.23
CA GLN A 301 -13.11 4.00 -11.29
C GLN A 301 -14.20 3.51 -12.24
N GLU A 302 -15.43 4.00 -12.08
CA GLU A 302 -16.55 3.64 -12.94
C GLU A 302 -16.27 3.97 -14.41
N MET A 303 -15.67 5.13 -14.69
CA MET A 303 -15.27 5.53 -16.03
C MET A 303 -14.24 4.57 -16.63
N ILE A 304 -13.19 4.23 -15.89
CA ILE A 304 -12.16 3.29 -16.33
C ILE A 304 -12.76 1.89 -16.54
N GLU A 305 -13.60 1.40 -15.62
CA GLU A 305 -14.31 0.12 -15.75
C GLU A 305 -15.15 0.06 -17.03
N ALA A 306 -15.84 1.15 -17.39
CA ALA A 306 -16.61 1.23 -18.62
C ALA A 306 -15.73 1.24 -19.87
N ILE A 307 -14.58 1.93 -19.84
CA ILE A 307 -13.58 1.92 -20.93
C ILE A 307 -12.96 0.53 -21.10
N LEU A 308 -12.80 -0.22 -20.02
CA LEU A 308 -12.28 -1.59 -20.06
C LEU A 308 -13.33 -2.65 -20.44
N GLY A 309 -14.62 -2.30 -20.37
CA GLY A 309 -15.73 -3.22 -20.60
C GLY A 309 -16.09 -4.10 -19.40
N PHE A 310 -15.68 -3.70 -18.19
CA PHE A 310 -16.12 -4.35 -16.94
C PHE A 310 -17.48 -3.86 -16.48
N ARG A 311 -17.91 -2.69 -16.95
CA ARG A 311 -19.18 -2.07 -16.63
C ARG A 311 -19.86 -1.59 -17.91
N GLU A 312 -21.15 -1.81 -18.03
CA GLU A 312 -21.93 -1.23 -19.14
C GLU A 312 -22.25 0.24 -18.82
N PRO A 313 -21.99 1.18 -19.75
CA PRO A 313 -22.39 2.56 -19.57
C PRO A 313 -23.90 2.71 -19.75
N ALA A 314 -24.50 3.66 -19.03
CA ALA A 314 -25.91 4.01 -19.19
C ALA A 314 -26.16 4.76 -20.51
N SER A 315 -25.16 5.52 -20.98
CA SER A 315 -25.16 6.15 -22.31
C SER A 315 -23.75 6.55 -22.72
N GLY A 316 -23.58 6.90 -23.99
CA GLY A 316 -22.30 7.30 -24.58
C GLY A 316 -21.63 6.18 -25.36
N GLN A 317 -20.52 6.50 -26.00
CA GLN A 317 -19.80 5.62 -26.91
C GLN A 317 -18.30 5.69 -26.63
N ILE A 318 -17.62 4.55 -26.83
CA ILE A 318 -16.17 4.43 -26.66
C ILE A 318 -15.60 3.89 -27.96
N TYR A 319 -14.54 4.50 -28.48
CA TYR A 319 -13.87 4.12 -29.71
C TYR A 319 -12.40 3.83 -29.45
N ILE A 320 -11.88 2.76 -30.07
CA ILE A 320 -10.45 2.43 -30.07
C ILE A 320 -10.01 2.28 -31.53
N GLU A 321 -9.03 3.07 -31.94
CA GLU A 321 -8.59 3.17 -33.34
C GLU A 321 -9.79 3.38 -34.28
N GLU A 322 -10.60 4.42 -34.00
CA GLU A 322 -11.83 4.79 -34.73
C GLU A 322 -12.99 3.78 -34.70
N LYS A 323 -12.81 2.58 -34.13
CA LYS A 323 -13.88 1.57 -34.08
C LYS A 323 -14.61 1.63 -32.75
N GLU A 324 -15.93 1.69 -32.80
CA GLU A 324 -16.76 1.65 -31.60
C GLU A 324 -16.59 0.31 -30.86
N VAL A 325 -16.35 0.36 -29.56
CA VAL A 325 -16.11 -0.79 -28.69
C VAL A 325 -17.05 -0.88 -27.48
N THR A 326 -18.05 -0.02 -27.37
CA THR A 326 -18.92 0.11 -26.19
C THR A 326 -19.55 -1.22 -25.77
N GLY A 327 -20.01 -2.05 -26.72
CA GLY A 327 -20.59 -3.37 -26.46
C GLY A 327 -19.59 -4.54 -26.46
N LEU A 328 -18.29 -4.28 -26.65
CA LEU A 328 -17.27 -5.32 -26.72
C LEU A 328 -16.81 -5.74 -25.33
N THR A 329 -16.56 -7.05 -25.19
CA THR A 329 -15.99 -7.64 -23.98
C THR A 329 -14.56 -7.13 -23.70
N PRO A 330 -14.09 -7.17 -22.44
CA PRO A 330 -12.71 -6.79 -22.09
C PRO A 330 -11.65 -7.49 -22.94
N ARG A 331 -11.86 -8.78 -23.27
CA ARG A 331 -10.97 -9.55 -24.14
C ARG A 331 -10.88 -8.95 -25.55
N GLN A 332 -12.02 -8.58 -26.14
CA GLN A 332 -12.05 -8.01 -27.49
C GLN A 332 -11.42 -6.61 -27.54
N ARG A 333 -11.62 -5.80 -26.50
CA ARG A 333 -10.95 -4.49 -26.37
C ARG A 333 -9.44 -4.63 -26.23
N ARG A 334 -8.97 -5.58 -25.42
CA ARG A 334 -7.53 -5.89 -25.28
C ARG A 334 -6.88 -6.38 -26.57
N GLN A 335 -7.60 -7.16 -27.38
CA GLN A 335 -7.10 -7.59 -28.69
C GLN A 335 -6.86 -6.43 -29.66
N ARG A 336 -7.41 -5.24 -29.37
CA ARG A 336 -7.20 -3.98 -30.08
C ARG A 336 -6.14 -3.09 -29.41
N GLY A 337 -5.35 -3.64 -28.49
CA GLY A 337 -4.23 -2.93 -27.86
C GLY A 337 -4.52 -2.32 -26.50
N LEU A 338 -5.77 -2.34 -26.01
CA LEU A 338 -6.09 -1.78 -24.70
C LEU A 338 -5.48 -2.60 -23.56
N CYS A 339 -4.58 -1.98 -22.80
CA CYS A 339 -3.95 -2.58 -21.62
C CYS A 339 -4.37 -1.82 -20.35
N TYR A 340 -4.33 -2.51 -19.21
CA TYR A 340 -4.74 -1.93 -17.93
C TYR A 340 -3.86 -2.42 -16.79
N ILE A 341 -3.49 -1.49 -15.92
CA ILE A 341 -2.85 -1.76 -14.64
C ILE A 341 -3.82 -1.25 -13.58
N PRO A 342 -4.46 -2.13 -12.79
CA PRO A 342 -5.41 -1.72 -11.77
C PRO A 342 -4.74 -1.03 -10.59
N GLU A 343 -5.56 -0.25 -9.86
CA GLU A 343 -5.18 0.36 -8.59
C GLU A 343 -4.78 -0.72 -7.56
N ASP A 344 -5.63 -1.74 -7.37
CA ASP A 344 -5.27 -2.94 -6.59
C ASP A 344 -4.58 -3.98 -7.48
N ARG A 345 -3.25 -3.95 -7.46
CA ARG A 345 -2.39 -4.82 -8.28
C ARG A 345 -2.38 -6.28 -7.82
N ILE A 346 -2.78 -6.55 -6.59
CA ILE A 346 -2.69 -7.89 -5.99
C ILE A 346 -4.01 -8.63 -6.13
N GLN A 347 -5.12 -7.98 -5.82
CA GLN A 347 -6.42 -8.63 -5.93
C GLN A 347 -6.96 -8.63 -7.36
N VAL A 348 -6.69 -7.56 -8.12
CA VAL A 348 -7.22 -7.40 -9.49
C VAL A 348 -6.14 -7.63 -10.55
N GLY A 349 -4.92 -7.16 -10.29
CA GLY A 349 -3.85 -7.12 -11.30
C GLY A 349 -3.04 -8.40 -11.46
N SER A 350 -3.05 -9.29 -10.47
CA SER A 350 -2.24 -10.51 -10.46
C SER A 350 -2.89 -11.62 -9.64
N CYS A 351 -2.38 -12.84 -9.79
CA CYS A 351 -2.75 -13.97 -8.96
C CYS A 351 -1.51 -14.37 -8.15
N ALA A 352 -1.47 -13.95 -6.87
CA ALA A 352 -0.31 -14.14 -6.00
C ALA A 352 0.02 -15.61 -5.72
N THR A 353 -0.96 -16.51 -5.87
CA THR A 353 -0.77 -17.96 -5.70
C THR A 353 -0.35 -18.67 -6.99
N ALA A 354 -0.40 -17.99 -8.13
CA ALA A 354 0.03 -18.54 -9.42
C ALA A 354 1.52 -18.25 -9.68
N THR A 355 2.11 -19.07 -10.54
CA THR A 355 3.48 -18.87 -11.02
C THR A 355 3.61 -17.59 -11.86
N LEU A 356 4.85 -17.11 -12.03
CA LEU A 356 5.14 -15.98 -12.91
C LEU A 356 4.65 -16.24 -14.34
N ALA A 357 4.90 -17.45 -14.86
CA ALA A 357 4.50 -17.83 -16.21
C ALA A 357 2.97 -17.77 -16.38
N GLU A 358 2.21 -18.29 -15.41
CA GLU A 358 0.74 -18.24 -15.41
C GLU A 358 0.23 -16.79 -15.38
N ASN A 359 0.78 -15.94 -14.51
CA ASN A 359 0.46 -14.52 -14.45
C ASN A 359 0.74 -13.81 -15.79
N MET A 360 1.84 -14.15 -16.45
CA MET A 360 2.23 -13.54 -17.73
C MET A 360 1.37 -13.95 -18.92
N ILE A 361 0.66 -15.09 -18.85
CA ILE A 361 -0.15 -15.60 -19.96
C ILE A 361 -1.66 -15.44 -19.76
N VAL A 362 -2.11 -14.94 -18.60
CA VAL A 362 -3.53 -14.93 -18.22
C VAL A 362 -4.45 -14.26 -19.24
N ASP A 363 -3.93 -13.32 -20.03
CA ASP A 363 -4.67 -12.60 -21.06
C ASP A 363 -4.49 -13.15 -22.49
N ARG A 364 -3.64 -14.16 -22.67
CA ARG A 364 -3.25 -14.75 -23.97
C ARG A 364 -3.15 -16.28 -23.97
N TYR A 365 -3.53 -16.95 -22.89
CA TYR A 365 -3.47 -18.42 -22.75
C TYR A 365 -4.19 -19.18 -23.88
N TYR A 366 -5.17 -18.55 -24.54
CA TYR A 366 -5.97 -19.12 -25.62
C TYR A 366 -5.37 -18.93 -27.01
N LYS A 367 -4.25 -18.22 -27.15
CA LYS A 367 -3.56 -17.97 -28.43
C LYS A 367 -2.45 -18.97 -28.66
N ALA A 368 -2.19 -19.32 -29.92
CA ALA A 368 -0.96 -20.03 -30.28
C ALA A 368 0.27 -19.13 -29.98
N PRO A 369 1.41 -19.67 -29.52
CA PRO A 369 1.70 -21.09 -29.28
C PRO A 369 1.23 -21.63 -27.91
N LEU A 370 0.65 -20.78 -27.05
CA LEU A 370 0.28 -21.10 -25.67
C LEU A 370 -0.94 -22.02 -25.54
N ALA A 371 -1.81 -22.08 -26.56
CA ALA A 371 -2.85 -23.08 -26.68
C ALA A 371 -2.79 -23.83 -28.02
N LYS A 372 -3.04 -25.14 -27.96
CA LYS A 372 -3.26 -26.01 -29.12
C LYS A 372 -4.51 -26.85 -28.90
N ARG A 373 -5.44 -26.80 -29.87
CA ARG A 373 -6.71 -27.56 -29.84
C ARG A 373 -7.52 -27.38 -28.55
N GLY A 374 -7.52 -26.17 -27.98
CA GLY A 374 -8.24 -25.85 -26.74
C GLY A 374 -7.51 -26.21 -25.43
N TRP A 375 -6.32 -26.81 -25.50
CA TRP A 375 -5.50 -27.13 -24.33
C TRP A 375 -4.31 -26.17 -24.23
N ILE A 376 -3.98 -25.75 -23.01
CA ILE A 376 -2.79 -24.95 -22.73
C ILE A 376 -1.55 -25.83 -22.92
N ASP A 377 -0.58 -25.35 -23.71
CA ASP A 377 0.71 -25.99 -23.92
C ASP A 377 1.68 -25.53 -22.83
N LEU A 378 1.77 -26.32 -21.75
CA LEU A 378 2.64 -26.04 -20.60
C LEU A 378 4.12 -25.93 -20.99
N LYS A 379 4.56 -26.61 -22.06
CA LYS A 379 5.95 -26.50 -22.53
C LYS A 379 6.20 -25.13 -23.16
N ALA A 380 5.24 -24.61 -23.93
CA ALA A 380 5.33 -23.26 -24.49
C ALA A 380 5.27 -22.18 -23.40
N MET A 381 4.57 -22.44 -22.30
CA MET A 381 4.51 -21.55 -21.14
C MET A 381 5.87 -21.44 -20.41
N CYS A 382 6.59 -22.55 -20.25
CA CYS A 382 7.92 -22.56 -19.59
C CYS A 382 9.01 -21.77 -20.34
N VAL A 383 8.83 -21.45 -21.62
CA VAL A 383 9.83 -20.68 -22.41
C VAL A 383 9.74 -19.16 -22.12
N LEU A 384 8.66 -18.70 -21.49
CA LEU A 384 8.44 -17.28 -21.18
C LEU A 384 9.11 -16.81 -19.88
N THR A 385 9.61 -17.73 -19.07
CA THR A 385 10.33 -17.52 -17.81
C THR A 385 11.74 -18.06 -17.94
#